data_AF-A0AAN6XX24-F1
#
_entry.id   AF-A0AAN6XX24-F1
#
_cell.length_a   1.000
_cell.length_b   1.000
_cell.length_c   1.000
_cell.angle_alpha   90.00
_cell.angle_beta   90.00
_cell.angle_gamma   90.00
#
_symmetry.space_group_name_H-M   'P 1'
#
loop_
_entity.id
_entity.type
_entity.pdbx_description
1 polymer ?
#
loop_
_entity_poly.entity_id
_entity_poly.type
_entity_poly.pdbx_seq_one_letter_code
_entity_poly.pdbx_strand_id
1 'polypeptide(L)'
;MATPGTQFNAPRGTQNINPGPGNQFVKPIFNGPVSFGQPSGTQEDRRKKEIEILKILNTFNASQHRERLERNPDRVPGTCDWFVSHELFQGWNKSKSSRMLWVSADPGCGKSVLAKHLVDSVLPTTESRTVCYFFFKDDFKDQRNVVSALCCLLYQLFMQKRNLLSDAILDQFDINGQKLSSSFSELWQILVNATQDKNAGEIICLLDAIDEC
;
A
#
# COMPACT_ATOMS: atom_id res chain seq x y z
N MET A 1 -36.04 -9.10 17.24
CA MET A 1 -35.16 -8.17 16.50
C MET A 1 -34.96 -6.95 17.38
N ALA A 2 -33.74 -6.75 17.88
CA ALA A 2 -33.42 -5.75 18.90
C ALA A 2 -33.12 -4.39 18.26
N THR A 3 -33.74 -3.34 18.78
CA THR A 3 -33.32 -1.94 18.60
C THR A 3 -32.22 -1.59 19.61
N PRO A 4 -31.13 -0.91 19.22
CA PRO A 4 -30.14 -0.39 20.16
C PRO A 4 -30.72 0.82 20.90
N GLY A 5 -30.84 0.72 22.22
CA GLY A 5 -31.23 1.86 23.07
C GLY A 5 -30.03 2.73 23.40
N THR A 6 -30.07 4.00 23.02
CA THR A 6 -29.18 5.04 23.56
C THR A 6 -29.61 5.38 24.99
N GLN A 7 -28.79 5.04 25.98
CA GLN A 7 -29.00 5.50 27.37
C GLN A 7 -28.45 6.91 27.55
N PHE A 8 -29.33 7.86 27.88
CA PHE A 8 -28.97 9.17 28.41
C PHE A 8 -29.01 9.10 29.95
N ASN A 9 -27.89 9.42 30.62
CA ASN A 9 -27.89 9.58 32.07
C ASN A 9 -28.23 11.02 32.46
N ALA A 10 -29.22 11.19 33.34
CA ALA A 10 -29.59 12.48 33.91
C ALA A 10 -28.55 12.93 34.97
N PRO A 11 -28.30 14.25 35.16
CA PRO A 11 -27.12 14.74 35.88
C PRO A 11 -27.11 14.50 37.41
N ARG A 12 -28.11 13.82 37.98
CA ARG A 12 -28.20 13.53 39.43
C ARG A 12 -28.90 12.21 39.75
N GLY A 13 -28.85 11.23 38.84
CA GLY A 13 -29.39 9.89 39.12
C GLY A 13 -28.42 9.04 39.93
N THR A 14 -28.87 8.45 41.04
CA THR A 14 -28.12 7.39 41.74
C THR A 14 -28.17 6.13 40.88
N GLN A 15 -27.02 5.65 40.41
CA GLN A 15 -26.95 4.38 39.68
C GLN A 15 -26.80 3.23 40.68
N ASN A 16 -27.79 2.33 40.69
CA ASN A 16 -27.72 1.07 41.43
C ASN A 16 -27.04 0.00 40.55
N ILE A 17 -25.91 -0.52 41.01
CA ILE A 17 -25.18 -1.60 40.35
C ILE A 17 -25.49 -2.92 41.08
N ASN A 18 -26.21 -3.81 40.39
CA ASN A 18 -26.41 -5.26 40.60
C ASN A 18 -26.95 -5.82 41.96
N PRO A 19 -28.03 -6.65 41.94
CA PRO A 19 -28.58 -7.34 43.11
C PRO A 19 -27.97 -8.74 43.30
N GLY A 20 -26.64 -8.83 43.40
CA GLY A 20 -25.94 -10.09 43.70
C GLY A 20 -25.79 -10.32 45.21
N PRO A 21 -25.92 -11.56 45.73
CA PRO A 21 -25.77 -11.85 47.15
C PRO A 21 -24.27 -11.87 47.52
N GLY A 22 -23.77 -10.75 48.04
CA GLY A 22 -22.42 -10.61 48.59
C GLY A 22 -22.32 -9.33 49.43
N ASN A 23 -21.35 -9.27 50.36
CA ASN A 23 -21.16 -8.09 51.21
C ASN A 23 -20.77 -6.89 50.35
N GLN A 24 -21.63 -5.86 50.32
CA GLN A 24 -21.39 -4.64 49.56
C GLN A 24 -20.91 -3.52 50.49
N PHE A 25 -19.83 -2.85 50.10
CA PHE A 25 -19.43 -1.59 50.71
C PHE A 25 -20.37 -0.49 50.21
N VAL A 26 -21.19 0.05 51.10
CA VAL A 26 -22.14 1.12 50.78
C VAL A 26 -21.36 2.43 50.58
N LYS A 27 -21.35 2.92 49.34
CA LYS A 27 -21.05 4.30 48.92
C LYS A 27 -19.63 4.84 49.19
N PRO A 28 -18.67 4.64 48.28
CA PRO A 28 -17.76 5.72 47.91
C PRO A 28 -18.43 6.52 46.79
N ILE A 29 -18.87 7.75 47.10
CA ILE A 29 -19.22 8.72 46.05
C ILE A 29 -17.89 9.19 45.44
N PHE A 30 -17.61 8.80 44.20
CA PHE A 30 -16.43 9.27 43.50
C PHE A 30 -16.70 10.66 42.89
N ASN A 31 -16.13 11.70 43.50
CA ASN A 31 -16.24 13.09 43.04
C ASN A 31 -15.00 13.54 42.21
N GLY A 32 -14.36 12.62 41.49
CA GLY A 32 -13.28 12.93 40.55
C GLY A 32 -13.80 13.01 39.11
N PRO A 33 -13.09 13.71 38.19
CA PRO A 33 -13.40 13.63 36.77
C PRO A 33 -13.25 12.17 36.30
N VAL A 34 -14.34 11.59 35.80
CA VAL A 34 -14.33 10.28 35.14
C VAL A 34 -13.84 10.50 33.72
N SER A 35 -12.54 10.39 33.52
CA SER A 35 -11.96 10.37 32.17
C SER A 35 -12.17 8.99 31.57
N PHE A 36 -13.12 8.86 30.63
CA PHE A 36 -13.10 7.76 29.68
C PHE A 36 -11.85 7.98 28.82
N GLY A 37 -10.78 7.23 29.10
CA GLY A 37 -9.54 7.30 28.33
C GLY A 37 -9.87 7.15 26.85
N GLN A 38 -9.53 8.15 26.04
CA GLN A 38 -9.45 7.93 24.60
C GLN A 38 -8.42 6.81 24.36
N PRO A 39 -8.69 5.86 23.46
CA PRO A 39 -7.82 4.71 23.25
C PRO A 39 -6.57 5.19 22.49
N SER A 40 -5.58 5.70 23.21
CA SER A 40 -4.26 5.98 22.67
C SER A 40 -3.54 4.70 22.18
N GLY A 41 -4.00 3.52 22.62
CA GLY A 41 -3.47 2.22 22.19
C GLY A 41 -3.82 1.84 20.75
N THR A 42 -5.02 2.16 20.24
CA THR A 42 -5.47 1.62 18.93
C THR A 42 -4.70 2.18 17.74
N GLN A 43 -4.25 3.45 17.82
CA GLN A 43 -3.53 4.10 16.73
C GLN A 43 -2.05 3.68 16.69
N GLU A 44 -1.42 3.53 17.86
CA GLU A 44 -0.04 3.04 17.96
C GLU A 44 0.05 1.58 17.51
N ASP A 45 -0.93 0.75 17.89
CA ASP A 45 -0.99 -0.65 17.46
C ASP A 45 -1.20 -0.76 15.95
N ARG A 46 -2.08 0.07 15.36
CA ARG A 46 -2.22 0.16 13.90
C ARG A 46 -0.89 0.52 13.23
N ARG A 47 -0.20 1.55 13.71
CA ARG A 47 1.08 1.99 13.17
C ARG A 47 2.13 0.87 13.20
N LYS A 48 2.18 0.09 14.28
CA LYS A 48 3.08 -1.07 14.39
C LYS A 48 2.76 -2.13 13.33
N LYS A 49 1.49 -2.46 13.11
CA LYS A 49 1.06 -3.39 12.05
C LYS A 49 1.46 -2.88 10.67
N GLU A 50 1.22 -1.60 10.37
CA GLU A 50 1.63 -1.00 9.09
C GLU A 50 3.15 -1.12 8.87
N ILE A 51 3.96 -0.88 9.91
CA ILE A 51 5.42 -1.05 9.83
C ILE A 51 5.82 -2.51 9.62
N GLU A 52 5.15 -3.44 10.28
CA GLU A 52 5.41 -4.87 10.13
C GLU A 52 5.12 -5.37 8.70
N ILE A 53 4.01 -4.93 8.11
CA ILE A 53 3.65 -5.24 6.73
C ILE A 53 4.73 -4.76 5.76
N LEU A 54 5.26 -3.54 5.96
CA LEU A 54 6.33 -3.04 5.11
C LEU A 54 7.62 -3.83 5.25
N LYS A 55 7.91 -4.35 6.45
CA LYS A 55 9.04 -5.27 6.65
C LYS A 55 8.82 -6.58 5.91
N ILE A 56 7.61 -7.13 5.95
CA ILE A 56 7.23 -8.34 5.20
C ILE A 56 7.34 -8.12 3.69
N LEU A 57 6.83 -7.00 3.18
CA LEU A 57 6.94 -6.66 1.76
C LEU A 57 8.40 -6.38 1.34
N ASN A 58 9.29 -6.10 2.29
CA ASN A 58 10.71 -5.90 2.04
C ASN A 58 11.54 -7.20 1.95
N THR A 59 10.94 -8.40 1.98
CA THR A 59 11.66 -9.69 1.89
C THR A 59 12.59 -9.81 0.67
N PHE A 60 12.27 -9.15 -0.45
CA PHE A 60 13.06 -9.17 -1.69
C PHE A 60 13.81 -7.85 -1.97
N ASN A 61 14.27 -7.18 -0.91
CA ASN A 61 14.91 -5.87 -0.99
C ASN A 61 14.06 -4.85 -1.76
N ALA A 62 12.74 -4.88 -1.55
CA ALA A 62 11.80 -3.95 -2.18
C ALA A 62 12.18 -2.49 -1.91
N SER A 63 12.78 -2.19 -0.76
CA SER A 63 13.29 -0.86 -0.40
C SER A 63 14.41 -0.37 -1.32
N GLN A 64 15.15 -1.26 -2.00
CA GLN A 64 16.22 -0.91 -2.94
C GLN A 64 15.69 -0.56 -4.34
N HIS A 65 14.37 -0.48 -4.56
CA HIS A 65 13.78 -0.11 -5.86
C HIS A 65 14.41 1.16 -6.46
N ARG A 66 14.70 2.18 -5.64
CA ARG A 66 15.38 3.39 -6.11
C ARG A 66 16.82 3.14 -6.55
N GLU A 67 17.60 2.40 -5.77
CA GLU A 67 18.96 2.02 -6.19
C GLU A 67 18.94 1.25 -7.52
N ARG A 68 17.98 0.34 -7.69
CA ARG A 68 17.80 -0.43 -8.93
C ARG A 68 17.45 0.44 -10.13
N LEU A 69 16.64 1.48 -9.92
CA LEU A 69 16.37 2.53 -10.91
C LEU A 69 17.66 3.29 -11.27
N GLU A 70 18.45 3.70 -10.27
CA GLU A 70 19.70 4.45 -10.47
C GLU A 70 20.81 3.66 -11.17
N ARG A 71 20.74 2.33 -11.20
CA ARG A 71 21.66 1.49 -11.99
C ARG A 71 21.49 1.68 -13.51
N ASN A 72 20.34 2.17 -13.95
CA ASN A 72 20.12 2.48 -15.35
C ASN A 72 20.68 3.88 -15.67
N PRO A 73 21.41 4.06 -16.77
CA PRO A 73 21.95 5.36 -17.13
C PRO A 73 20.82 6.31 -17.52
N ASP A 74 21.09 7.61 -17.36
CA ASP A 74 20.19 8.65 -17.85
C ASP A 74 20.07 8.58 -19.37
N ARG A 75 18.93 9.07 -19.88
CA ARG A 75 18.72 9.18 -21.32
C ARG A 75 19.74 10.13 -21.95
N VAL A 76 20.14 9.83 -23.17
CA VAL A 76 20.86 10.80 -24.00
C VAL A 76 19.86 11.91 -24.40
N PRO A 77 20.23 13.20 -24.30
CA PRO A 77 19.34 14.30 -24.70
C PRO A 77 18.80 14.11 -26.12
N GLY A 78 17.49 14.37 -26.31
CA GLY A 78 16.80 14.16 -27.58
C GLY A 78 16.34 12.72 -27.86
N THR A 79 16.68 11.75 -27.00
CA THR A 79 16.13 10.38 -27.07
C THR A 79 14.89 10.24 -26.17
N CYS A 80 14.09 9.20 -26.36
CA CYS A 80 12.83 8.93 -25.63
C CYS A 80 11.69 9.94 -25.85
N ASP A 81 11.95 11.17 -26.36
CA ASP A 81 10.92 12.19 -26.58
C ASP A 81 9.85 11.74 -27.60
N TRP A 82 10.25 10.93 -28.59
CA TRP A 82 9.35 10.34 -29.57
C TRP A 82 8.27 9.47 -28.90
N PHE A 83 8.62 8.77 -27.82
CA PHE A 83 7.71 7.86 -27.12
C PHE A 83 6.63 8.64 -26.38
N VAL A 84 7.03 9.69 -25.65
CA VAL A 84 6.11 10.56 -24.90
C VAL A 84 5.17 11.33 -25.84
N SER A 85 5.65 11.63 -27.05
CA SER A 85 4.88 12.29 -28.10
C SER A 85 3.95 11.35 -28.86
N HIS A 86 4.14 10.03 -28.74
CA HIS A 86 3.40 9.03 -29.49
C HIS A 86 1.93 8.94 -29.02
N GLU A 87 0.99 8.85 -29.96
CA GLU A 87 -0.45 8.86 -29.67
C GLU A 87 -0.88 7.72 -28.75
N LEU A 88 -0.28 6.53 -28.90
CA LEU A 88 -0.54 5.39 -28.00
C LEU A 88 -0.17 5.68 -26.54
N PHE A 89 0.98 6.33 -26.31
CA PHE A 89 1.38 6.71 -24.96
C PHE A 89 0.46 7.80 -24.40
N GLN A 90 0.17 8.83 -25.20
CA GLN A 90 -0.71 9.91 -24.76
C GLN A 90 -2.13 9.41 -24.47
N GLY A 91 -2.67 8.52 -25.30
CA GLY A 91 -3.98 7.90 -25.11
C GLY A 91 -4.02 7.02 -23.87
N TRP A 92 -2.97 6.25 -23.62
CA TRP A 92 -2.81 5.47 -22.39
C TRP A 92 -2.76 6.39 -21.14
N ASN A 93 -1.90 7.40 -21.13
CA ASN A 93 -1.68 8.29 -19.98
C ASN A 93 -2.87 9.23 -19.67
N LYS A 94 -3.73 9.50 -20.65
CA LYS A 94 -4.97 10.30 -20.48
C LYS A 94 -6.20 9.44 -20.16
N SER A 95 -6.07 8.12 -20.19
CA SER A 95 -7.20 7.21 -19.96
C SER A 95 -7.72 7.32 -18.52
N LYS A 96 -9.05 7.38 -18.36
CA LYS A 96 -9.71 7.32 -17.05
C LYS A 96 -10.03 5.90 -16.59
N SER A 97 -9.86 4.92 -17.48
CA SER A 97 -10.04 3.49 -17.18
C SER A 97 -8.69 2.78 -17.16
N SER A 98 -8.62 1.65 -16.46
CA SER A 98 -7.45 0.77 -16.47
C SER A 98 -7.06 0.39 -17.90
N ARG A 99 -5.79 0.58 -18.24
CA ARG A 99 -5.22 0.28 -19.57
C ARG A 99 -3.80 -0.28 -19.41
N MET A 100 -3.45 -1.21 -20.28
CA MET A 100 -2.08 -1.73 -20.41
C MET A 100 -1.44 -1.14 -21.67
N LEU A 101 -0.20 -0.68 -21.56
CA LEU A 101 0.64 -0.29 -22.69
C LEU A 101 1.83 -1.25 -22.74
N TRP A 102 1.87 -2.08 -23.78
CA TRP A 102 2.98 -3.01 -24.02
C TRP A 102 4.02 -2.37 -24.94
N VAL A 103 5.27 -2.33 -24.50
CA VAL A 103 6.38 -1.76 -25.26
C VAL A 103 7.41 -2.85 -25.52
N SER A 104 7.55 -3.23 -26.79
CA SER A 104 8.55 -4.19 -27.26
C SER A 104 9.62 -3.49 -28.08
N ALA A 105 10.88 -3.81 -27.82
CA ALA A 105 12.01 -3.38 -28.63
C ALA A 105 13.13 -4.42 -28.50
N ASP A 106 14.07 -4.44 -29.43
CA ASP A 106 15.18 -5.37 -29.39
C ASP A 106 16.08 -5.14 -28.15
N PRO A 107 16.84 -6.16 -27.73
CA PRO A 107 17.88 -5.99 -26.72
C PRO A 107 18.83 -4.84 -27.09
N GLY A 108 19.17 -4.00 -26.11
CA GLY A 108 20.05 -2.84 -26.33
C GLY A 108 19.38 -1.59 -26.91
N CYS A 109 18.08 -1.61 -27.27
CA CYS A 109 17.37 -0.42 -27.77
C CYS A 109 17.01 0.64 -26.70
N GLY A 110 17.52 0.52 -25.47
CA GLY A 110 17.32 1.52 -24.41
C GLY A 110 15.97 1.44 -23.68
N LYS A 111 15.30 0.27 -23.63
CA LYS A 111 14.04 0.08 -22.89
C LYS A 111 14.16 0.48 -21.41
N SER A 112 15.20 0.02 -20.71
CA SER A 112 15.44 0.35 -19.31
C SER A 112 15.76 1.84 -19.10
N VAL A 113 16.41 2.48 -20.09
CA VAL A 113 16.68 3.92 -20.09
C VAL A 113 15.37 4.71 -20.28
N LEU A 114 14.50 4.26 -21.17
CA LEU A 114 13.16 4.82 -21.35
C LEU A 114 12.33 4.65 -20.07
N ALA A 115 12.32 3.45 -19.48
CA ALA A 115 11.63 3.16 -18.23
C ALA A 115 12.09 4.08 -17.08
N LYS A 116 13.41 4.27 -16.91
CA LYS A 116 13.96 5.23 -15.95
C LYS A 116 13.48 6.64 -16.23
N HIS A 117 13.59 7.10 -17.48
CA HIS A 117 13.14 8.44 -17.87
C HIS A 117 11.65 8.67 -17.59
N LEU A 118 10.82 7.66 -17.83
CA LEU A 118 9.39 7.73 -17.53
C LEU A 118 9.14 7.94 -16.04
N VAL A 119 9.82 7.19 -15.17
CA VAL A 119 9.71 7.32 -13.71
C VAL A 119 10.23 8.68 -13.23
N ASP A 120 11.40 9.11 -13.69
CA ASP A 120 12.08 10.31 -13.16
C ASP A 120 11.47 11.62 -13.65
N SER A 121 10.92 11.66 -14.87
CA SER A 121 10.59 12.93 -15.53
C SER A 121 9.20 13.03 -16.16
N VAL A 122 8.54 11.90 -16.47
CA VAL A 122 7.30 11.93 -17.28
C VAL A 122 6.06 11.55 -16.46
N LEU A 123 6.21 10.62 -15.51
CA LEU A 123 5.13 10.08 -14.70
C LEU A 123 5.36 10.47 -13.23
N PRO A 124 5.08 11.73 -12.84
CA PRO A 124 5.26 12.14 -11.46
C PRO A 124 4.24 11.46 -10.56
N THR A 125 4.71 11.04 -9.38
CA THR A 125 3.80 10.75 -8.27
C THR A 125 3.20 12.06 -7.76
N THR A 126 1.89 12.07 -7.55
CA THR A 126 1.11 13.20 -7.04
C THR A 126 0.12 12.70 -5.98
N GLU A 127 -0.65 13.58 -5.36
CA GLU A 127 -1.68 13.17 -4.38
C GLU A 127 -2.71 12.20 -4.99
N SER A 128 -3.07 12.42 -6.26
CA SER A 128 -4.08 11.62 -6.97
C SER A 128 -3.49 10.50 -7.83
N ARG A 129 -2.16 10.38 -7.94
CA ARG A 129 -1.47 9.38 -8.79
C ARG A 129 -0.24 8.82 -8.10
N THR A 130 -0.17 7.50 -7.96
CA THR A 130 1.00 6.78 -7.44
C THR A 130 1.69 6.02 -8.57
N VAL A 131 3.01 6.19 -8.69
CA VAL A 131 3.83 5.43 -9.65
C VAL A 131 4.69 4.44 -8.88
N CYS A 132 4.52 3.16 -9.19
CA CYS A 132 5.29 2.04 -8.68
C CYS A 132 6.02 1.38 -9.85
N TYR A 133 7.24 0.92 -9.63
CA TYR A 133 8.04 0.35 -10.70
C TYR A 133 8.87 -0.85 -10.25
N PHE A 134 9.16 -1.73 -11.20
CA PHE A 134 10.07 -2.85 -11.00
C PHE A 134 10.86 -3.13 -12.27
N PHE A 135 12.15 -3.37 -12.10
CA PHE A 135 13.07 -3.73 -13.17
C PHE A 135 13.44 -5.19 -12.99
N PHE A 136 13.00 -6.04 -13.91
CA PHE A 136 13.41 -7.43 -13.93
C PHE A 136 14.87 -7.52 -14.38
N LYS A 137 15.61 -8.43 -13.75
CA LYS A 137 16.98 -8.79 -14.14
C LYS A 137 17.28 -10.23 -13.76
N ASP A 138 17.63 -11.07 -14.74
CA ASP A 138 17.89 -12.50 -14.48
C ASP A 138 19.11 -12.72 -13.55
N ASP A 139 20.11 -11.85 -13.63
CA ASP A 139 21.32 -11.90 -12.80
C ASP A 139 21.06 -11.76 -11.29
N PHE A 140 19.91 -11.19 -10.90
CA PHE A 140 19.58 -10.93 -9.50
C PHE A 140 18.37 -11.77 -9.07
N LYS A 141 18.59 -12.69 -8.13
CA LYS A 141 17.52 -13.61 -7.64
C LYS A 141 16.26 -12.90 -7.14
N ASP A 142 16.41 -11.69 -6.60
CA ASP A 142 15.33 -10.83 -6.10
C ASP A 142 14.69 -9.94 -7.19
N GLN A 143 15.17 -10.01 -8.44
CA GLN A 143 14.64 -9.29 -9.62
C GLN A 143 14.12 -10.20 -10.73
N ARG A 144 14.21 -11.53 -10.59
CA ARG A 144 13.82 -12.50 -11.62
C ARG A 144 12.53 -13.26 -11.33
N ASN A 145 11.59 -12.70 -10.55
CA ASN A 145 10.31 -13.38 -10.32
C ASN A 145 9.17 -12.40 -10.01
N VAL A 146 7.95 -12.80 -10.39
CA VAL A 146 6.73 -11.99 -10.25
C VAL A 146 6.38 -11.68 -8.79
N VAL A 147 6.68 -12.58 -7.86
CA VAL A 147 6.37 -12.40 -6.43
C VAL A 147 7.20 -11.25 -5.85
N SER A 148 8.48 -11.17 -6.18
CA SER A 148 9.36 -10.04 -5.85
C SER A 148 8.83 -8.73 -6.45
N ALA A 149 8.36 -8.77 -7.71
CA ALA A 149 7.78 -7.60 -8.35
C ALA A 149 6.53 -7.11 -7.60
N LEU A 150 5.60 -7.99 -7.27
CA LEU A 150 4.39 -7.63 -6.50
C LEU A 150 4.73 -7.10 -5.10
N CYS A 151 5.63 -7.76 -4.37
CA CYS A 151 6.12 -7.26 -3.08
C CYS A 151 6.69 -5.85 -3.20
N CYS A 152 7.47 -5.59 -4.26
CA CYS A 152 8.07 -4.29 -4.50
C CYS A 152 7.05 -3.22 -4.89
N LEU A 153 6.08 -3.54 -5.74
CA LEU A 153 5.01 -2.61 -6.12
C LEU A 153 4.13 -2.25 -4.92
N LEU A 154 3.74 -3.24 -4.10
CA LEU A 154 2.96 -3.02 -2.88
C LEU A 154 3.75 -2.24 -1.83
N TYR A 155 5.04 -2.53 -1.67
CA TYR A 155 5.92 -1.78 -0.79
C TYR A 155 5.91 -0.29 -1.18
N GLN A 156 6.13 0.02 -2.46
CA GLN A 156 6.10 1.39 -2.98
C GLN A 156 4.73 2.05 -2.79
N LEU A 157 3.66 1.33 -3.13
CA LEU A 157 2.28 1.83 -3.00
C LEU A 157 1.97 2.22 -1.56
N PHE A 158 2.21 1.32 -0.61
CA PHE A 158 1.92 1.60 0.79
C PHE A 158 2.89 2.61 1.41
N MET A 159 4.15 2.68 0.94
CA MET A 159 5.10 3.75 1.29
C MET A 159 4.56 5.14 0.96
N GLN A 160 3.90 5.28 -0.18
CA GLN A 160 3.34 6.56 -0.62
C GLN A 160 1.94 6.81 -0.04
N LYS A 161 1.10 5.77 0.04
CA LYS A 161 -0.30 5.85 0.47
C LYS A 161 -0.60 4.84 1.57
N ARG A 162 -0.18 5.16 2.79
CA ARG A 162 -0.42 4.35 4.00
C ARG A 162 -1.89 4.07 4.27
N ASN A 163 -2.76 5.02 3.91
CA ASN A 163 -4.21 4.89 4.07
C ASN A 163 -4.82 3.76 3.24
N LEU A 164 -4.11 3.21 2.25
CA LEU A 164 -4.55 2.04 1.49
C LEU A 164 -4.35 0.73 2.25
N LEU A 165 -3.61 0.73 3.38
CA LEU A 165 -3.59 -0.38 4.33
C LEU A 165 -4.90 -0.39 5.13
N SER A 166 -5.98 -0.83 4.47
CA SER A 166 -7.30 -1.00 5.09
C SER A 166 -7.26 -2.08 6.18
N ASP A 167 -8.23 -2.06 7.09
CA ASP A 167 -8.31 -3.06 8.17
C ASP A 167 -8.34 -4.50 7.63
N ALA A 168 -9.04 -4.72 6.50
CA ALA A 168 -9.06 -6.02 5.84
C ALA A 168 -7.68 -6.46 5.34
N ILE A 169 -6.87 -5.54 4.80
CA ILE A 169 -5.49 -5.84 4.39
C ILE A 169 -4.63 -6.11 5.63
N LEU A 170 -4.77 -5.30 6.69
CA LEU A 170 -4.04 -5.50 7.95
C LEU A 170 -4.32 -6.91 8.52
N ASP A 171 -5.59 -7.30 8.59
CA ASP A 171 -6.01 -8.61 9.10
C ASP A 171 -5.47 -9.76 8.23
N GLN A 172 -5.45 -9.59 6.89
CA GLN A 172 -4.89 -10.59 5.98
C GLN A 172 -3.39 -10.82 6.23
N PHE A 173 -2.63 -9.77 6.52
CA PHE A 173 -1.23 -9.89 6.90
C PHE A 173 -1.05 -10.52 8.29
N ASP A 174 -1.92 -10.24 9.26
CA ASP A 174 -1.87 -10.86 10.59
C ASP A 174 -2.11 -12.37 10.53
N ILE A 175 -3.05 -12.82 9.68
CA ILE A 175 -3.39 -14.24 9.52
C ILE A 175 -2.26 -15.00 8.80
N ASN A 176 -1.74 -14.44 7.71
CA ASN A 176 -0.83 -15.16 6.82
C ASN A 176 0.65 -14.93 7.17
N GLY A 177 0.97 -13.82 7.85
CA GLY A 177 2.32 -13.43 8.24
C GLY A 177 3.30 -13.42 7.07
N GLN A 178 4.51 -13.91 7.31
CA GLN A 178 5.58 -13.96 6.29
C GLN A 178 5.26 -14.84 5.08
N LYS A 179 4.31 -15.78 5.18
CA LYS A 179 3.95 -16.62 4.02
C LYS A 179 3.30 -15.80 2.90
N LEU A 180 2.70 -14.66 3.25
CA LEU A 180 2.05 -13.77 2.31
C LEU A 180 3.03 -13.22 1.28
N SER A 181 4.25 -12.81 1.69
CA SER A 181 5.26 -12.30 0.76
C SER A 181 5.79 -13.35 -0.21
N SER A 182 5.44 -14.63 -0.03
CA SER A 182 5.79 -15.73 -0.94
C SER A 182 4.62 -16.18 -1.83
N SER A 183 3.42 -15.61 -1.65
CA SER A 183 2.20 -16.04 -2.34
C SER A 183 1.75 -15.02 -3.38
N PHE A 184 1.88 -15.39 -4.66
CA PHE A 184 1.39 -14.57 -5.77
C PHE A 184 -0.10 -14.23 -5.63
N SER A 185 -0.94 -15.22 -5.34
CA SER A 185 -2.40 -15.04 -5.27
C SER A 185 -2.80 -14.05 -4.18
N GLU A 186 -2.16 -14.12 -3.01
CA GLU A 186 -2.44 -13.23 -1.88
C GLU A 186 -1.98 -11.79 -2.17
N LEU A 187 -0.76 -11.63 -2.69
CA LEU A 187 -0.22 -10.32 -3.06
C LEU A 187 -1.05 -9.67 -4.17
N TRP A 188 -1.48 -10.45 -5.16
CA TRP A 188 -2.36 -9.97 -6.23
C TRP A 188 -3.71 -9.50 -5.69
N GLN A 189 -4.33 -10.29 -4.81
CA GLN A 189 -5.58 -9.90 -4.13
C GLN A 189 -5.41 -8.60 -3.36
N ILE A 190 -4.30 -8.42 -2.64
CA ILE A 190 -4.01 -7.18 -1.91
C ILE A 190 -3.88 -5.99 -2.86
N LEU A 191 -3.17 -6.16 -3.98
CA LEU A 191 -3.05 -5.10 -4.98
C LEU A 191 -4.43 -4.71 -5.54
N VAL A 192 -5.26 -5.70 -5.90
CA VAL A 192 -6.63 -5.46 -6.37
C VAL A 192 -7.45 -4.72 -5.31
N ASN A 193 -7.43 -5.17 -4.05
CA ASN A 193 -8.16 -4.53 -2.95
C ASN A 193 -7.69 -3.09 -2.71
N ALA A 194 -6.38 -2.85 -2.74
CA ALA A 194 -5.81 -1.51 -2.60
C ALA A 194 -6.24 -0.58 -3.75
N THR A 195 -6.31 -1.10 -4.99
CA THR A 195 -6.75 -0.31 -6.16
C THR A 195 -8.24 0.01 -6.19
N GLN A 196 -9.06 -0.73 -5.45
CA GLN A 196 -10.50 -0.48 -5.35
C GLN A 196 -10.85 0.55 -4.26
N ASP A 197 -9.89 0.93 -3.41
CA ASP A 197 -10.12 1.97 -2.40
C ASP A 197 -10.38 3.32 -3.09
N LYS A 198 -11.41 4.03 -2.63
CA LYS A 198 -11.78 5.36 -3.17
C LYS A 198 -10.66 6.41 -3.09
N ASN A 199 -9.69 6.21 -2.19
CA ASN A 199 -8.54 7.09 -1.99
C ASN A 199 -7.28 6.63 -2.77
N ALA A 200 -7.36 5.51 -3.49
CA ALA A 200 -6.24 4.98 -4.29
C ALA A 200 -5.81 5.98 -5.37
N GLY A 201 -6.75 6.70 -5.96
CA GLY A 201 -6.49 7.51 -7.14
C GLY A 201 -6.02 6.63 -8.30
N GLU A 202 -5.19 7.19 -9.18
CA GLU A 202 -4.55 6.43 -10.24
C GLU A 202 -3.30 5.72 -9.71
N ILE A 203 -3.14 4.44 -10.08
CA ILE A 203 -1.94 3.66 -9.77
C ILE A 203 -1.33 3.21 -11.09
N ILE A 204 -0.08 3.63 -11.34
CA ILE A 204 0.70 3.23 -12.50
C ILE A 204 1.75 2.22 -12.03
N CYS A 205 1.72 1.03 -12.61
CA CYS A 205 2.75 0.02 -12.43
C CYS A 205 3.62 -0.04 -13.68
N LEU A 206 4.89 0.32 -13.58
CA LEU A 206 5.87 0.21 -14.65
C LEU A 206 6.74 -1.04 -14.44
N LEU A 207 6.72 -1.96 -15.39
CA LEU A 207 7.52 -3.18 -15.36
C LEU A 207 8.47 -3.18 -16.57
N ASP A 208 9.78 -3.19 -16.32
CA ASP A 208 10.80 -3.27 -17.36
C ASP A 208 11.39 -4.68 -17.45
N ALA A 209 11.70 -5.13 -18.66
CA ALA A 209 12.30 -6.45 -18.96
C ALA A 209 11.51 -7.66 -18.43
N ILE A 210 10.17 -7.64 -18.53
CA ILE A 210 9.28 -8.72 -18.05
C ILE A 210 9.61 -10.11 -18.65
N ASP A 211 10.32 -10.15 -19.77
CA ASP A 211 10.87 -11.36 -20.39
C ASP A 211 12.01 -12.01 -19.61
N GLU A 212 12.60 -11.32 -18.64
CA GLU A 212 13.63 -11.81 -17.70
C GLU A 212 13.04 -12.29 -16.36
N CYS A 213 11.75 -12.63 -16.34
CA CYS A 213 10.99 -13.10 -15.17
C CYS A 213 11.05 -14.62 -14.97
#